data_AF-A0AAW1GS82-F1
#
_entry.id   AF-A0AAW1GS82-F1
#
_cell.length_a   1.000
_cell.length_b   1.000
_cell.length_c   1.000
_cell.angle_alpha   90.00
_cell.angle_beta   90.00
_cell.angle_gamma   90.00
#
_symmetry.space_group_name_H-M   'P 1'
#
loop_
_entity.id
_entity.type
_entity.pdbx_description
1 polymer ?
#
loop_
_entity_poly.entity_id
_entity_poly.type
_entity_poly.pdbx_seq_one_letter_code
_entity_poly.pdbx_strand_id
1 'polypeptide(L)'
;MAVPKHRFVCWTKRGFSLANRCVLCLNDNESHEHLFFGCPYMHPWSLSRELEWAYFHCNTKRPIHRTYKAALVATVYHGWRERNARIFCGCSMDGDAIIRSVKFDVCCRIYRLASNNTSRRPDSVNTNIHHTRT
;
A
#
# COMPACT_ATOMS: atom_id res chain seq x y z
N MET A 1 9.38 -1.61 -32.66
CA MET A 1 8.39 -0.80 -31.90
C MET A 1 8.70 -0.97 -30.42
N ALA A 2 9.21 0.07 -29.77
CA ALA A 2 9.70 -0.01 -28.39
C ALA A 2 8.53 0.00 -27.39
N VAL A 3 8.45 -1.03 -26.55
CA VAL A 3 7.48 -1.10 -25.45
C VAL A 3 8.01 -0.25 -24.29
N PRO A 4 7.29 0.80 -23.84
CA PRO A 4 7.76 1.62 -22.73
C PRO A 4 7.72 0.83 -21.40
N LYS A 5 8.82 0.87 -20.65
CA LYS A 5 9.09 0.06 -19.43
C LYS A 5 8.33 0.50 -18.17
N HIS A 6 7.24 1.25 -18.28
CA HIS A 6 6.42 1.62 -17.12
C HIS A 6 5.17 0.74 -17.05
N ARG A 7 5.28 -0.32 -16.26
CA ARG A 7 4.27 -1.37 -15.98
C ARG A 7 2.93 -0.85 -15.43
N PHE A 8 2.77 0.46 -15.22
CA PHE A 8 1.54 1.13 -14.79
C PHE A 8 0.62 1.57 -15.93
N VAL A 9 1.02 1.41 -17.20
CA VAL A 9 0.26 1.91 -18.37
C VAL A 9 -0.99 1.08 -18.72
N CYS A 10 -1.25 -0.07 -18.07
CA CYS A 10 -2.39 -0.92 -18.42
C CYS A 10 -3.73 -0.53 -17.75
N TRP A 11 -3.79 0.58 -17.01
CA TRP A 11 -5.03 0.99 -16.32
C TRP A 11 -6.08 1.60 -17.24
N THR A 12 -5.65 2.28 -18.32
CA THR A 12 -6.54 3.02 -19.24
C THR A 12 -6.74 2.35 -20.61
N LYS A 13 -5.96 1.31 -20.95
CA LYS A 13 -6.00 0.64 -22.26
C LYS A 13 -6.45 -0.82 -22.18
N ARG A 14 -7.69 -1.06 -21.77
CA ARG A 14 -8.44 -2.28 -22.13
C ARG A 14 -9.90 -1.96 -22.42
N GLY A 15 -10.17 -1.55 -23.67
CA GLY A 15 -11.32 -1.99 -24.46
C GLY A 15 -12.74 -1.65 -24.04
N PHE A 16 -12.98 -0.73 -23.10
CA PHE A 16 -14.34 -0.33 -22.74
C PHE A 16 -14.52 1.18 -22.94
N SER A 17 -15.30 1.58 -23.96
CA SER A 17 -15.75 2.96 -24.16
C SER A 17 -16.83 3.34 -23.14
N LEU A 18 -16.54 3.20 -21.85
CA LEU A 18 -17.25 3.98 -20.84
C LEU A 18 -16.78 5.42 -21.05
N ALA A 19 -17.72 6.37 -21.05
CA ALA A 19 -17.39 7.79 -20.94
C ALA A 19 -16.25 7.93 -19.92
N ASN A 20 -15.21 8.73 -20.23
CA ASN A 20 -13.94 8.83 -19.51
C ASN A 20 -14.11 9.37 -18.08
N ARG A 21 -14.99 8.79 -17.28
CA ARG A 21 -15.47 9.22 -15.97
C ARG A 21 -14.98 8.20 -14.96
N CYS A 22 -14.46 8.70 -13.85
CA CYS A 22 -13.92 7.88 -12.78
C CYS A 22 -14.99 6.98 -12.19
N VAL A 23 -14.78 5.67 -12.21
CA VAL A 23 -15.76 4.69 -11.68
C VAL A 23 -15.83 4.69 -10.14
N LEU A 24 -14.88 5.36 -9.47
CA LEU A 24 -14.83 5.45 -8.01
C LEU A 24 -15.71 6.59 -7.48
N CYS A 25 -15.56 7.80 -8.01
CA CYS A 25 -16.30 8.98 -7.55
C CYS A 25 -17.44 9.42 -8.48
N LEU A 26 -17.45 8.97 -9.74
CA LEU A 26 -18.43 9.32 -10.78
C LEU A 26 -18.54 10.83 -11.10
N ASN A 27 -17.64 11.66 -10.58
CA ASN A 27 -17.72 13.12 -10.67
C ASN A 27 -16.75 13.72 -11.70
N ASP A 28 -15.55 13.16 -11.82
CA ASP A 28 -14.50 13.68 -12.70
C ASP A 28 -14.05 12.66 -13.73
N ASN A 29 -13.20 13.12 -14.65
CA ASN A 29 -12.59 12.21 -15.61
C ASN A 29 -11.57 11.27 -14.96
N GLU A 30 -11.52 10.04 -15.44
CA GLU A 30 -10.57 9.07 -14.91
C GLU A 30 -9.16 9.34 -15.44
N SER A 31 -8.24 9.70 -14.55
CA SER A 31 -6.81 9.81 -14.83
C SER A 31 -6.00 9.23 -13.68
N HIS A 32 -4.72 8.92 -13.90
CA HIS A 32 -3.85 8.49 -12.80
C HIS A 32 -3.74 9.57 -11.71
N GLU A 33 -3.67 10.84 -12.12
CA GLU A 33 -3.63 11.95 -11.16
C GLU A 33 -4.91 12.04 -10.35
N HIS A 34 -6.06 11.92 -11.01
CA HIS A 34 -7.34 11.88 -10.33
C HIS A 34 -7.40 10.68 -9.38
N LEU A 35 -7.15 9.46 -9.85
CA LEU A 35 -7.25 8.25 -9.03
C LEU A 35 -6.38 8.28 -7.76
N PHE A 36 -5.16 8.83 -7.81
CA PHE A 36 -4.24 8.79 -6.67
C PHE A 36 -4.15 10.08 -5.86
N PHE A 37 -4.51 11.23 -6.44
CA PHE A 37 -4.27 12.54 -5.82
C PHE A 37 -5.51 13.45 -5.81
N GLY A 38 -6.50 13.20 -6.65
CA GLY A 38 -7.66 14.10 -6.80
C GLY A 38 -9.03 13.47 -6.51
N CYS A 39 -9.13 12.14 -6.45
CA CYS A 39 -10.40 11.45 -6.36
C CYS A 39 -10.93 11.54 -4.93
N PRO A 40 -12.12 12.11 -4.69
CA PRO A 40 -12.70 12.22 -3.35
C PRO A 40 -12.86 10.85 -2.67
N TYR A 41 -13.17 9.82 -3.47
CA TYR A 41 -13.22 8.45 -2.98
C TYR A 41 -11.86 8.01 -2.44
N MET A 42 -10.78 8.37 -3.15
CA MET A 42 -9.42 8.02 -2.77
C MET A 42 -8.73 9.03 -1.84
N HIS A 43 -9.36 10.17 -1.56
CA HIS A 43 -8.80 11.28 -0.79
C HIS A 43 -8.35 10.90 0.63
N PRO A 44 -9.06 10.04 1.39
CA PRO A 44 -8.55 9.53 2.68
C PRO A 44 -7.21 8.77 2.54
N TRP A 45 -6.88 8.34 1.32
CA TRP A 45 -5.68 7.60 0.97
C TRP A 45 -4.78 8.35 -0.02
N SER A 46 -4.97 9.66 -0.20
CA SER A 46 -4.22 10.46 -1.17
C SER A 46 -2.72 10.30 -0.95
N LEU A 47 -2.02 9.79 -1.96
CA LEU A 47 -0.58 9.46 -1.86
C LEU A 47 0.31 10.70 -2.00
N SER A 48 -0.28 11.87 -2.25
CA SER A 48 0.44 13.10 -2.59
C SER A 48 1.40 13.55 -1.49
N ARG A 49 1.00 13.41 -0.22
CA ARG A 49 1.84 13.82 0.92
C ARG A 49 2.90 12.78 1.27
N GLU A 50 2.65 11.51 0.95
CA GLU A 50 3.49 10.38 1.33
C GLU A 50 4.53 10.03 0.25
N LEU A 51 4.30 10.35 -1.02
CA LEU A 51 5.22 10.01 -2.12
C LEU A 51 6.53 10.79 -2.08
N GLU A 52 6.50 12.09 -1.77
CA GLU A 52 7.71 12.89 -1.63
C GLU A 52 8.57 12.37 -0.48
N TRP A 53 7.95 12.08 0.66
CA TRP A 53 8.64 11.45 1.78
C TRP A 53 9.18 10.05 1.42
N ALA A 54 8.38 9.23 0.73
CA ALA A 54 8.78 7.88 0.33
C ALA A 54 9.96 7.92 -0.63
N TYR A 55 10.01 8.88 -1.56
CA TYR A 55 11.12 9.07 -2.48
C TYR A 55 12.44 9.28 -1.72
N PHE A 56 12.46 10.18 -0.72
CA PHE A 56 13.66 10.48 0.07
C PHE A 56 14.02 9.38 1.08
N HIS A 57 13.06 8.55 1.51
CA HIS A 57 13.25 7.63 2.64
C HIS A 57 12.95 6.16 2.34
N CYS A 58 12.89 5.78 1.06
CA CYS A 58 12.56 4.42 0.64
C CYS A 58 13.62 3.36 0.99
N ASN A 59 14.77 3.69 1.58
CA ASN A 59 15.83 2.70 1.84
C ASN A 59 16.24 2.54 3.31
N THR A 60 15.54 3.19 4.23
CA THR A 60 15.85 3.13 5.66
C THR A 60 15.14 1.97 6.36
N LYS A 61 15.85 1.33 7.31
CA LYS A 61 15.35 0.18 8.08
C LYS A 61 14.44 0.58 9.25
N ARG A 62 14.20 1.88 9.50
CA ARG A 62 13.40 2.30 10.67
C ARG A 62 11.96 1.80 10.52
N PRO A 63 11.33 1.32 11.60
CA PRO A 63 9.98 0.73 11.56
C PRO A 63 8.95 1.62 10.87
N ILE A 64 9.00 2.93 11.13
CA ILE A 64 8.11 3.91 10.51
C ILE A 64 8.13 3.86 8.97
N HIS A 65 9.29 3.72 8.33
CA HIS A 65 9.40 3.58 6.86
C HIS A 65 8.83 2.28 6.33
N ARG A 66 8.88 1.21 7.11
CA ARG A 66 8.22 -0.04 6.73
C ARG A 66 6.70 0.12 6.77
N THR A 67 6.18 0.80 7.79
CA THR A 67 4.75 1.11 7.93
C THR A 67 4.25 1.95 6.77
N TYR A 68 4.96 3.03 6.42
CA TYR A 68 4.59 3.88 5.29
C TYR A 68 4.63 3.14 3.95
N LYS A 69 5.67 2.34 3.68
CA LYS A 69 5.71 1.50 2.47
C LYS A 69 4.56 0.50 2.42
N ALA A 70 4.25 -0.14 3.55
CA ALA A 70 3.14 -1.08 3.63
C ALA A 70 1.81 -0.38 3.36
N ALA A 71 1.61 0.82 3.90
CA ALA A 71 0.43 1.64 3.66
C ALA A 71 0.29 2.04 2.20
N LEU A 72 1.37 2.55 1.58
CA LEU A 72 1.41 2.91 0.17
C LEU A 72 1.01 1.73 -0.72
N VAL A 73 1.63 0.57 -0.52
CA VAL A 73 1.34 -0.64 -1.30
C VAL A 73 -0.10 -1.12 -1.08
N ALA A 74 -0.58 -1.10 0.16
CA ALA A 74 -1.94 -1.51 0.49
C ALA A 74 -2.97 -0.58 -0.19
N THR A 75 -2.81 0.74 -0.07
CA THR A 75 -3.68 1.73 -0.70
C THR A 75 -3.80 1.52 -2.20
N VAL A 76 -2.67 1.40 -2.91
CA VAL A 76 -2.65 1.19 -4.36
C VAL A 76 -3.38 -0.10 -4.74
N TYR A 77 -3.13 -1.18 -3.98
CA TYR A 77 -3.78 -2.47 -4.21
C TYR A 77 -5.28 -2.41 -3.98
N HIS A 78 -5.74 -1.82 -2.88
CA HIS A 78 -7.16 -1.72 -2.56
C HIS A 78 -7.91 -0.81 -3.53
N GLY A 79 -7.31 0.31 -3.96
CA GLY A 79 -7.87 1.16 -4.99
C GLY A 79 -7.99 0.46 -6.34
N TRP A 80 -6.95 -0.29 -6.75
CA TRP A 80 -7.00 -1.13 -7.94
C TRP A 80 -8.12 -2.18 -7.88
N ARG A 81 -8.19 -2.89 -6.75
CA ARG A 81 -9.16 -3.97 -6.53
C ARG A 81 -10.59 -3.45 -6.57
N GLU A 82 -10.87 -2.34 -5.89
CA GLU A 82 -12.19 -1.70 -5.89
C GLU A 82 -12.58 -1.24 -7.29
N ARG A 83 -11.69 -0.53 -7.98
CA ARG A 83 -11.93 -0.08 -9.36
C ARG A 83 -12.31 -1.26 -10.27
N ASN A 84 -11.58 -2.35 -10.18
CA ASN A 84 -11.86 -3.54 -10.97
C ASN A 84 -13.16 -4.24 -10.56
N ALA A 85 -13.48 -4.29 -9.27
CA ALA A 85 -14.74 -4.85 -8.79
C ALA A 85 -15.95 -4.08 -9.34
N ARG A 86 -15.86 -2.75 -9.42
CA ARG A 86 -16.90 -1.90 -10.02
C ARG A 86 -17.04 -2.13 -11.52
N ILE A 87 -15.93 -2.27 -12.23
CA ILE A 87 -15.93 -2.48 -13.69
C ILE A 87 -16.47 -3.88 -14.07
N PHE A 88 -16.02 -4.92 -13.40
CA PHE A 88 -16.25 -6.30 -13.84
C PHE A 88 -17.35 -7.04 -13.06
N CYS A 89 -17.62 -6.62 -11.82
CA CYS A 89 -18.62 -7.27 -10.97
C CYS A 89 -19.81 -6.34 -10.64
N GLY A 90 -19.72 -5.04 -10.96
CA GLY A 90 -20.72 -4.06 -10.56
C GLY A 90 -20.83 -3.87 -9.05
N CYS A 91 -19.88 -4.39 -8.27
CA CYS A 91 -19.88 -4.29 -6.82
C CYS A 91 -19.18 -3.00 -6.38
N SER A 92 -19.72 -2.33 -5.38
CA SER A 92 -19.11 -1.16 -4.75
C SER A 92 -19.01 -1.39 -3.25
N MET A 93 -17.83 -1.16 -2.69
CA MET A 93 -17.64 -1.12 -1.26
C MET A 93 -17.74 0.31 -0.74
N ASP A 94 -18.28 0.43 0.47
CA ASP A 94 -18.21 1.66 1.25
C ASP A 94 -16.74 2.06 1.53
N GLY A 95 -16.46 3.36 1.52
CA GLY A 95 -15.12 3.90 1.71
C GLY A 95 -14.49 3.47 3.04
N ASP A 96 -15.27 3.44 4.13
CA ASP A 96 -14.76 3.06 5.45
C ASP A 96 -14.42 1.56 5.52
N ALA A 97 -15.13 0.71 4.76
CA ALA A 97 -14.79 -0.70 4.65
C ALA A 97 -13.43 -0.93 3.96
N ILE A 98 -13.10 -0.11 2.96
CA ILE A 98 -11.77 -0.13 2.34
C ILE A 98 -10.71 0.40 3.31
N ILE A 99 -10.97 1.47 4.06
CA ILE A 99 -10.04 1.97 5.08
C ILE A 99 -9.69 0.88 6.08
N ARG A 100 -10.69 0.15 6.60
CA ARG A 100 -10.47 -0.95 7.54
C ARG A 100 -9.62 -2.05 6.92
N SER A 101 -9.86 -2.38 5.65
CA SER A 101 -9.08 -3.37 4.92
C SER A 101 -7.61 -2.94 4.76
N VAL A 102 -7.37 -1.70 4.36
CA VAL A 102 -6.01 -1.13 4.24
C VAL A 102 -5.29 -1.17 5.59
N LYS A 103 -5.93 -0.69 6.66
CA LYS A 103 -5.36 -0.69 8.02
C LYS A 103 -5.00 -2.10 8.47
N PHE A 104 -5.90 -3.06 8.26
CA PHE A 104 -5.67 -4.46 8.60
C PHE A 104 -4.48 -5.05 7.84
N ASP A 105 -4.41 -4.84 6.52
CA ASP A 105 -3.31 -5.31 5.67
C ASP A 105 -1.95 -4.74 6.11
N VAL A 106 -1.91 -3.45 6.47
CA VAL A 106 -0.71 -2.80 7.00
C VAL A 106 -0.30 -3.42 8.34
N CYS A 107 -1.24 -3.54 9.29
CA CYS A 107 -0.97 -4.14 10.59
C CYS A 107 -0.43 -5.57 10.46
N CYS A 108 -1.06 -6.41 9.63
CA CYS A 108 -0.61 -7.77 9.39
C CYS A 108 0.81 -7.82 8.78
N ARG A 109 1.12 -6.95 7.82
CA ARG A 109 2.46 -6.89 7.21
C ARG A 109 3.52 -6.47 8.24
N ILE A 110 3.22 -5.48 9.08
CA ILE A 110 4.16 -5.01 10.10
C ILE A 110 4.38 -6.06 11.19
N TYR A 111 3.31 -6.72 11.64
CA TYR A 111 3.41 -7.81 12.61
C TYR A 111 4.29 -8.96 12.09
N ARG A 112 4.09 -9.40 10.83
CA ARG A 112 4.93 -10.44 10.19
C ARG A 112 6.39 -10.02 10.07
N LEU A 113 6.67 -8.75 9.76
CA LEU A 113 8.04 -8.25 9.68
C LEU A 113 8.71 -8.20 11.05
N ALA A 114 7.95 -7.91 12.11
CA ALA A 114 8.45 -7.93 13.48
C ALA A 114 8.75 -9.36 13.96
N SER A 115 7.84 -10.31 13.73
CA SER A 115 8.00 -11.72 14.13
C SER A 115 9.17 -12.41 13.39
N ASN A 116 9.41 -12.07 12.13
CA ASN A 116 10.53 -12.62 11.37
C ASN A 116 11.89 -12.05 11.78
N ASN A 117 11.91 -10.92 12.50
CA ASN A 117 13.13 -10.30 13.02
C ASN A 117 13.51 -10.85 14.40
N THR A 118 12.52 -11.22 15.24
CA THR A 118 12.78 -11.86 16.54
C THR A 118 13.39 -13.25 16.37
N SER A 119 12.98 -14.00 15.35
CA SER A 119 13.54 -15.33 15.02
C SER A 119 15.01 -15.30 14.53
N ARG A 120 15.60 -14.12 14.25
CA ARG A 120 16.98 -13.98 13.73
C ARG A 120 17.98 -13.42 14.75
N ARG A 121 17.59 -13.17 16.01
CA ARG A 121 18.58 -12.87 17.06
C ARG A 121 19.17 -14.20 17.55
N PRO A 122 20.49 -14.44 17.43
CA PRO A 122 21.11 -15.55 18.14
C PRO A 122 21.07 -15.25 19.64
N ASP A 123 20.64 -16.22 20.43
CA ASP A 123 20.65 -16.18 21.89
C ASP A 123 22.09 -16.01 22.39
N SER A 124 22.47 -14.79 22.75
CA SER A 124 23.65 -14.55 23.57
C SER A 124 23.23 -14.41 25.03
N VAL A 125 22.96 -15.56 25.67
CA VAL A 125 23.02 -15.69 27.13
C VAL A 125 24.18 -16.63 27.42
N ASN A 126 25.35 -16.06 27.67
CA ASN A 126 26.43 -16.79 28.33
C ASN A 126 26.54 -16.24 29.76
N THR A 127 25.82 -16.87 30.69
CA THR A 127 25.98 -16.67 32.13
C THR A 127 27.23 -17.40 32.59
N ASN A 128 28.35 -16.69 32.73
CA ASN A 128 29.48 -17.16 33.52
C ASN A 128 29.21 -16.85 35.01
N ILE A 129 28.64 -17.83 35.71
CA ILE A 129 28.66 -17.89 37.17
C ILE A 129 30.02 -18.47 37.57
N HIS A 130 30.96 -17.61 37.94
CA HIS A 130 32.17 -18.06 38.63
C HIS A 130 31.84 -18.31 40.10
N HIS A 131 31.78 -19.59 40.44
CA HIS A 131 31.72 -20.11 41.80
C HIS A 131 33.09 -19.88 42.46
N THR A 132 33.25 -18.88 43.31
CA THR A 132 34.40 -18.80 44.22
C THR A 132 34.07 -19.57 45.49
N ARG A 133 34.68 -20.76 45.63
CA ARG A 133 34.84 -21.48 46.90
C ARG A 133 36.02 -20.86 47.63
N THR A 134 35.80 -20.45 48.88
CA THR A 134 36.81 -20.34 49.94
C THR A 134 36.21 -20.93 51.19
#